data_AF-A0A8T3MU01-F1
#
_entry.id   AF-A0A8T3MU01-F1
#
_cell.length_a   1.000
_cell.length_b   1.000
_cell.length_c   1.000
_cell.angle_alpha   90.00
_cell.angle_beta   90.00
_cell.angle_gamma   90.00
#
_symmetry.space_group_name_H-M   'P 1'
#
loop_
_entity.id
_entity.type
_entity.pdbx_description
1 polymer ?
#
loop_
_entity_poly.entity_id
_entity_poly.type
_entity_poly.pdbx_seq_one_letter_code
_entity_poly.pdbx_strand_id
1 'polypeptide(L)'
;MTNDAAVNAPARATIQPAELQADLANPDLTVVDVRPLSAYNGWRVGDEPKGGHIPGAVAFPAAWLDSVDPAEIARLLAGKQVNIERDVVVYGQDDAEADKVATALEARGLGSPRILAGGFAAWAADDDRPVDRLVHHERLVHIEWLGQLLAGGRPEATPTGKFLLFHVNFGVPEEYAEGHIPGALYLDTNWLENPIDWNRRTPEEITTAVRALGITHDTTVVVYGRDTVGDANEKWPGRRAGQIAATRALMILRYAGVSDVRLLDGGYDWWVRAGYPVETALREPTPVTEFGLTIPQHPEVIVDLPEARQILADRDGAALVSVRTWKEHIGRVSGYNYIGPAGRIAGDVWGNCGSDAYHMQHYRNIDNTMRAYPEIAANWAEAGITPDKWVAFYCGTGWRASETWFYADLQGWNRIAVYDGGWFEWSADPANNPIEIGDPDAVSPQDEYAA
;
A
#
# COMPACT_ATOMS: atom_id res chain seq x y z
N MET A 1 37.43 -44.65 9.01
CA MET A 1 37.90 -43.31 9.41
C MET A 1 37.57 -42.38 8.26
N THR A 2 36.35 -41.85 8.24
CA THR A 2 35.92 -40.81 7.32
C THR A 2 36.01 -39.50 8.09
N ASN A 3 36.78 -38.57 7.53
CA ASN A 3 37.10 -37.29 8.10
C ASN A 3 35.85 -36.38 7.99
N ASP A 4 35.13 -36.19 9.09
CA ASP A 4 34.23 -35.05 9.25
C ASP A 4 35.09 -33.80 9.47
N ALA A 5 35.51 -33.17 8.38
CA ALA A 5 35.96 -31.79 8.42
C ALA A 5 34.70 -30.91 8.32
N ALA A 6 34.04 -30.68 9.46
CA ALA A 6 33.21 -29.51 9.61
C ALA A 6 34.11 -28.29 9.38
N VAL A 7 34.01 -27.71 8.19
CA VAL A 7 34.68 -26.45 7.85
C VAL A 7 34.09 -25.42 8.80
N ASN A 8 34.84 -25.02 9.82
CA ASN A 8 34.55 -23.83 10.62
C ASN A 8 34.58 -22.64 9.67
N ALA A 9 33.42 -22.26 9.14
CA ALA A 9 33.26 -20.94 8.55
C ALA A 9 33.65 -19.91 9.63
N PRO A 10 34.41 -18.85 9.29
CA PRO A 10 34.67 -17.78 10.24
C PRO A 10 33.33 -17.24 10.76
N ALA A 11 33.27 -16.96 12.07
CA ALA A 11 32.08 -16.36 12.66
C ALA A 11 31.77 -15.04 11.94
N ARG A 12 30.49 -14.82 11.60
CA ARG A 12 30.05 -13.61 10.90
C ARG A 12 30.45 -12.36 11.70
N ALA A 13 30.95 -11.35 11.00
CA ALA A 13 31.25 -10.08 11.61
C ALA A 13 29.96 -9.45 12.17
N THR A 14 30.01 -8.97 13.41
CA THR A 14 28.90 -8.29 14.06
C THR A 14 29.22 -6.81 14.29
N ILE A 15 28.19 -5.97 14.29
CA ILE A 15 28.26 -4.57 14.71
C ILE A 15 27.39 -4.38 15.95
N GLN A 16 27.90 -3.64 16.94
CA GLN A 16 27.13 -3.34 18.15
C GLN A 16 26.14 -2.19 17.90
N PRO A 17 24.97 -2.15 18.56
CA PRO A 17 24.00 -1.07 18.37
C PRO A 17 24.57 0.35 18.50
N ALA A 18 25.45 0.59 19.48
CA ALA A 18 26.07 1.90 19.67
C ALA A 18 27.06 2.27 18.54
N GLU A 19 27.73 1.28 17.95
CA GLU A 19 28.62 1.49 16.80
C GLU A 19 27.80 1.81 15.55
N LEU A 20 26.74 1.03 15.27
CA LEU A 20 25.83 1.29 14.16
C LEU A 20 25.19 2.68 14.27
N GLN A 21 24.78 3.08 15.48
CA GLN A 21 24.20 4.40 15.73
C GLN A 21 25.15 5.54 15.37
N ALA A 22 26.45 5.40 15.65
CA ALA A 22 27.45 6.39 15.30
C ALA A 22 27.68 6.47 13.78
N ASP A 23 27.44 5.36 13.05
CA ASP A 23 27.67 5.23 11.61
C ASP A 23 26.44 5.54 10.75
N LEU A 24 25.25 5.82 11.31
CA LEU A 24 24.02 6.04 10.52
C LEU A 24 24.12 7.19 9.50
N ALA A 25 25.03 8.15 9.71
CA ALA A 25 25.26 9.25 8.78
C ALA A 25 26.29 8.91 7.66
N ASN A 26 26.87 7.72 7.68
CA ASN A 26 27.85 7.28 6.69
C ASN A 26 27.15 7.07 5.34
N PRO A 27 27.51 7.85 4.29
CA PRO A 27 26.88 7.70 2.98
C PRO A 27 27.17 6.35 2.34
N ASP A 28 28.20 5.60 2.77
CA ASP A 28 28.61 4.30 2.25
C ASP A 28 27.91 3.10 2.92
N LEU A 29 27.15 3.35 4.00
CA LEU A 29 26.42 2.35 4.76
C LEU A 29 25.05 2.04 4.11
N THR A 30 24.73 0.76 3.97
CA THR A 30 23.38 0.28 3.68
C THR A 30 22.91 -0.61 4.83
N VAL A 31 21.90 -0.15 5.58
CA VAL A 31 21.27 -0.94 6.64
C VAL A 31 20.04 -1.66 6.06
N VAL A 32 19.95 -2.98 6.25
CA VAL A 32 18.89 -3.82 5.68
C VAL A 32 18.06 -4.45 6.81
N ASP A 33 16.78 -4.09 6.89
CA ASP A 33 15.81 -4.73 7.77
C ASP A 33 15.19 -5.95 7.07
N VAL A 34 15.38 -7.13 7.64
CA VAL A 34 14.90 -8.39 7.04
C VAL A 34 13.63 -8.94 7.66
N ARG A 35 13.04 -8.22 8.63
CA ARG A 35 11.78 -8.61 9.25
C ARG A 35 10.60 -8.42 8.30
N PRO A 36 9.40 -8.95 8.63
CA PRO A 36 8.19 -8.66 7.88
C PRO A 36 7.93 -7.14 7.75
N LEU A 37 7.34 -6.72 6.63
CA LEU A 37 7.04 -5.30 6.39
C LEU A 37 6.12 -4.68 7.45
N SER A 38 5.25 -5.47 8.08
CA SER A 38 4.46 -5.00 9.23
C SER A 38 5.36 -4.50 10.36
N ALA A 39 6.42 -5.23 10.69
CA ALA A 39 7.39 -4.85 11.71
C ALA A 39 8.15 -3.58 11.32
N TYR A 40 8.64 -3.52 10.07
CA TYR A 40 9.28 -2.34 9.51
C TYR A 40 8.36 -1.12 9.59
N ASN A 41 7.08 -1.28 9.24
CA ASN A 41 6.11 -0.19 9.24
C ASN A 41 5.78 0.33 10.64
N GLY A 42 5.93 -0.46 11.71
CA GLY A 42 5.69 0.03 13.07
C GLY A 42 5.12 -0.98 14.05
N TRP A 43 4.62 -2.12 13.57
CA TRP A 43 4.05 -3.16 14.43
C TRP A 43 5.13 -3.84 15.28
N ARG A 44 4.81 -4.15 16.54
CA ARG A 44 5.71 -4.96 17.37
C ARG A 44 5.61 -6.44 16.98
N VAL A 45 6.77 -7.09 16.91
CA VAL A 45 6.91 -8.54 16.71
C VAL A 45 7.01 -9.26 18.05
N GLY A 46 7.72 -8.66 19.02
CA GLY A 46 7.91 -9.20 20.35
C GLY A 46 7.55 -8.20 21.45
N ASP A 47 8.29 -8.29 22.57
CA ASP A 47 8.11 -7.44 23.74
C ASP A 47 8.91 -6.13 23.66
N GLU A 48 9.49 -5.79 22.50
CA GLU A 48 10.21 -4.52 22.34
C GLU A 48 9.32 -3.32 22.68
N PRO A 49 9.86 -2.26 23.33
CA PRO A 49 9.04 -1.13 23.76
C PRO A 49 8.51 -0.29 22.59
N LYS A 50 9.14 -0.38 21.41
CA LYS A 50 8.83 0.40 20.20
C LYS A 50 8.95 -0.50 18.97
N GLY A 51 7.93 -0.51 18.12
CA GLY A 51 8.03 -1.06 16.76
C GLY A 51 8.45 0.01 15.75
N GLY A 52 8.78 -0.42 14.53
CA GLY A 52 9.40 0.42 13.49
C GLY A 52 10.74 -0.16 13.05
N HIS A 53 11.59 0.66 12.44
CA HIS A 53 12.91 0.26 11.92
C HIS A 53 14.00 1.28 12.27
N ILE A 54 15.26 0.89 12.05
CA ILE A 54 16.41 1.77 12.24
C ILE A 54 16.37 2.87 11.14
N PRO A 55 16.58 4.16 11.46
CA PRO A 55 16.50 5.22 10.46
C PRO A 55 17.38 4.99 9.25
N GLY A 56 16.82 5.22 8.06
CA GLY A 56 17.50 5.00 6.78
C GLY A 56 17.63 3.54 6.35
N ALA A 57 17.14 2.57 7.14
CA ALA A 57 17.17 1.16 6.73
C ALA A 57 16.24 0.89 5.55
N VAL A 58 16.69 0.06 4.61
CA VAL A 58 15.88 -0.46 3.50
C VAL A 58 15.17 -1.74 3.93
N ALA A 59 13.91 -1.90 3.55
CA ALA A 59 13.16 -3.12 3.84
C ALA A 59 13.46 -4.22 2.82
N PHE A 60 13.82 -5.41 3.28
CA PHE A 60 13.99 -6.61 2.46
C PHE A 60 13.57 -7.86 3.27
N PRO A 61 12.25 -8.14 3.38
CA PRO A 61 11.76 -9.27 4.17
C PRO A 61 12.42 -10.60 3.78
N ALA A 62 12.93 -11.34 4.78
CA ALA A 62 13.63 -12.60 4.57
C ALA A 62 12.78 -13.64 3.81
N ALA A 63 11.45 -13.59 4.00
CA ALA A 63 10.48 -14.44 3.31
C ALA A 63 10.50 -14.31 1.78
N TRP A 64 11.01 -13.19 1.24
CA TRP A 64 11.15 -13.03 -0.21
C TRP A 64 12.21 -13.98 -0.79
N LEU A 65 13.27 -14.31 -0.06
CA LEU A 65 14.29 -15.25 -0.54
C LEU A 65 13.74 -16.64 -0.88
N ASP A 66 12.68 -17.06 -0.20
CA ASP A 66 12.08 -18.39 -0.35
C ASP A 66 10.96 -18.42 -1.40
N SER A 67 10.49 -17.25 -1.83
CA SER A 67 9.15 -17.09 -2.39
C SER A 67 9.12 -16.28 -3.69
N VAL A 68 10.30 -15.86 -4.16
CA VAL A 68 10.51 -14.94 -5.29
C VAL A 68 11.61 -15.50 -6.19
N ASP A 69 11.47 -15.28 -7.49
CA ASP A 69 12.47 -15.72 -8.45
C ASP A 69 13.85 -15.08 -8.16
N PRO A 70 14.96 -15.83 -8.28
CA PRO A 70 16.30 -15.32 -8.00
C PRO A 70 16.71 -14.09 -8.82
N ALA A 71 16.25 -13.93 -10.06
CA ALA A 71 16.55 -12.76 -10.88
C ALA A 71 15.86 -11.52 -10.33
N GLU A 72 14.61 -11.66 -9.87
CA GLU A 72 13.87 -10.59 -9.23
C GLU A 72 14.47 -10.21 -7.87
N ILE A 73 14.93 -11.19 -7.09
CA ILE A 73 15.71 -10.91 -5.87
C ILE A 73 16.96 -10.06 -6.17
N ALA A 74 17.71 -10.41 -7.21
CA ALA A 74 18.89 -9.63 -7.59
C ALA A 74 18.53 -8.19 -7.99
N ARG A 75 17.41 -8.00 -8.69
CA ARG A 75 16.89 -6.68 -9.05
C ARG A 75 16.49 -5.86 -7.82
N LEU A 76 15.74 -6.46 -6.89
CA LEU A 76 15.33 -5.81 -5.64
C LEU A 76 16.53 -5.39 -4.79
N LEU A 77 17.54 -6.26 -4.66
CA LEU A 77 18.77 -5.94 -3.92
C LEU A 77 19.56 -4.80 -4.57
N ALA A 78 19.67 -4.79 -5.90
CA ALA A 78 20.33 -3.71 -6.63
C ALA A 78 19.61 -2.37 -6.45
N GLY A 79 18.27 -2.34 -6.58
CA GLY A 79 17.46 -1.14 -6.35
C GLY A 79 17.55 -0.59 -4.92
N LYS A 80 17.85 -1.45 -3.95
CA LYS A 80 18.06 -1.10 -2.53
C LYS A 80 19.51 -0.80 -2.17
N GLN A 81 20.39 -0.67 -3.17
CA GLN A 81 21.83 -0.42 -2.97
C GLN A 81 22.49 -1.48 -2.07
N VAL A 82 22.09 -2.74 -2.20
CA VAL A 82 22.76 -3.87 -1.54
C VAL A 82 23.74 -4.47 -2.54
N ASN A 83 25.00 -4.05 -2.47
CA ASN A 83 26.07 -4.47 -3.37
C ASN A 83 27.45 -4.41 -2.70
N ILE A 84 28.48 -4.91 -3.40
CA ILE A 84 29.85 -5.06 -2.86
C ILE A 84 30.59 -3.73 -2.62
N GLU A 85 30.10 -2.62 -3.17
CA GLU A 85 30.72 -1.29 -3.01
C GLU A 85 30.24 -0.58 -1.72
N ARG A 86 29.31 -1.20 -0.99
CA ARG A 86 28.64 -0.66 0.20
C ARG A 86 29.09 -1.41 1.44
N ASP A 87 29.12 -0.72 2.58
CA ASP A 87 29.14 -1.39 3.88
C ASP A 87 27.72 -1.85 4.20
N VAL A 88 27.45 -3.15 4.11
CA VAL A 88 26.11 -3.71 4.32
C VAL A 88 25.98 -4.24 5.74
N VAL A 89 25.01 -3.72 6.48
CA VAL A 89 24.61 -4.22 7.81
C VAL A 89 23.20 -4.79 7.71
N VAL A 90 23.04 -6.07 8.07
CA VAL A 90 21.74 -6.76 8.08
C VAL A 90 21.24 -6.91 9.50
N TYR A 91 19.96 -6.68 9.74
CA TYR A 91 19.34 -7.02 11.02
C TYR A 91 17.95 -7.64 10.82
N GLY A 92 17.64 -8.63 11.64
CA GLY A 92 16.31 -9.20 11.80
C GLY A 92 15.77 -8.91 13.20
N GLN A 93 14.79 -9.69 13.64
CA GLN A 93 14.36 -9.66 15.04
C GLN A 93 15.46 -10.18 15.97
N ASP A 94 16.21 -11.19 15.50
CA ASP A 94 17.38 -11.77 16.16
C ASP A 94 18.53 -12.02 15.18
N ASP A 95 19.66 -12.50 15.71
CA ASP A 95 20.88 -12.77 14.96
C ASP A 95 20.67 -13.88 13.90
N ALA A 96 19.83 -14.88 14.17
CA ALA A 96 19.66 -16.03 13.28
C ALA A 96 18.91 -15.65 12.00
N GLU A 97 17.89 -14.80 12.12
CA GLU A 97 17.17 -14.27 10.96
C GLU A 97 18.09 -13.42 10.07
N ALA A 98 18.87 -12.52 10.68
CA ALA A 98 19.86 -11.72 9.96
C ALA A 98 20.92 -12.60 9.29
N ASP A 99 21.38 -13.64 9.98
CA ASP A 99 22.42 -14.56 9.50
C ASP A 99 21.95 -15.40 8.30
N LYS A 100 20.67 -15.80 8.26
CA LYS A 100 20.09 -16.47 7.07
C LYS A 100 20.23 -15.58 5.84
N VAL A 101 19.86 -14.30 5.95
CA VAL A 101 19.88 -13.37 4.81
C VAL A 101 21.30 -12.98 4.42
N ALA A 102 22.17 -12.64 5.38
CA ALA A 102 23.56 -12.32 5.06
C ALA A 102 24.30 -13.48 4.38
N THR A 103 24.02 -14.75 4.75
CA THR A 103 24.55 -15.93 4.03
C THR A 103 24.05 -15.98 2.59
N ALA A 104 22.78 -15.65 2.37
CA ALA A 104 22.18 -15.62 1.04
C ALA A 104 22.76 -14.50 0.16
N LEU A 105 23.17 -13.37 0.75
CA LEU A 105 23.87 -12.28 0.07
C LEU A 105 25.31 -12.67 -0.30
N GLU A 106 26.04 -13.30 0.63
CA GLU A 106 27.40 -13.83 0.40
C GLU A 106 27.41 -14.86 -0.74
N ALA A 107 26.46 -15.80 -0.74
CA ALA A 107 26.31 -16.80 -1.80
C ALA A 107 26.03 -16.20 -3.19
N ARG A 108 25.53 -14.96 -3.24
CA ARG A 108 25.28 -14.17 -4.46
C ARG A 108 26.47 -13.28 -4.85
N GLY A 109 27.56 -13.31 -4.08
CA GLY A 109 28.74 -12.48 -4.34
C GLY A 109 28.58 -11.01 -3.94
N LEU A 110 27.62 -10.68 -3.06
CA LEU A 110 27.33 -9.30 -2.62
C LEU A 110 28.16 -8.88 -1.39
N GLY A 111 29.41 -9.36 -1.30
CA GLY A 111 30.31 -9.09 -0.19
C GLY A 111 30.06 -9.96 1.05
N SER A 112 30.52 -9.50 2.21
CA SER A 112 30.38 -10.16 3.52
C SER A 112 29.70 -9.21 4.49
N PRO A 113 28.35 -9.14 4.48
CA PRO A 113 27.60 -8.23 5.33
C PRO A 113 27.88 -8.47 6.82
N ARG A 114 27.93 -7.38 7.60
CA ARG A 114 27.89 -7.46 9.07
C ARG A 114 26.45 -7.69 9.52
N ILE A 115 26.25 -8.32 10.68
CA ILE A 115 24.92 -8.38 11.32
C ILE A 115 24.89 -7.51 12.58
N LEU A 116 23.75 -6.88 12.84
CA LEU A 116 23.53 -6.16 14.10
C LEU A 116 23.38 -7.15 15.25
N ALA A 117 24.29 -7.05 16.24
CA ALA A 117 24.27 -7.93 17.40
C ALA A 117 23.00 -7.74 18.24
N GLY A 118 22.25 -8.83 18.45
CA GLY A 118 20.98 -8.86 19.16
C GLY A 118 19.79 -8.35 18.35
N GLY A 119 19.96 -8.09 17.05
CA GLY A 119 18.89 -7.66 16.14
C GLY A 119 18.19 -6.35 16.55
N PHE A 120 16.97 -6.18 16.04
CA PHE A 120 16.16 -5.00 16.35
C PHE A 120 15.76 -4.93 17.84
N ALA A 121 15.57 -6.08 18.50
CA ALA A 121 15.23 -6.11 19.92
C ALA A 121 16.32 -5.43 20.78
N ALA A 122 17.61 -5.67 20.48
CA ALA A 122 18.72 -5.01 21.17
C ALA A 122 18.83 -3.52 20.82
N TRP A 123 18.48 -3.12 19.58
CA TRP A 123 18.39 -1.72 19.19
C TRP A 123 17.33 -0.99 20.00
N ALA A 124 16.10 -1.51 19.99
CA ALA A 124 14.91 -0.91 20.59
C ALA A 124 14.88 -0.97 22.13
N ALA A 125 15.73 -1.78 22.76
CA ALA A 125 15.87 -1.82 24.22
C ALA A 125 16.44 -0.53 24.83
N ASP A 126 17.05 0.32 24.01
CA ASP A 126 17.57 1.63 24.41
C ASP A 126 16.63 2.74 23.93
N ASP A 127 16.00 3.44 24.88
CA ASP A 127 15.00 4.46 24.57
C ASP A 127 15.55 5.68 23.83
N ASP A 128 16.86 5.92 23.92
CA ASP A 128 17.53 7.06 23.28
C ASP A 128 17.90 6.77 21.82
N ARG A 129 17.77 5.52 21.35
CA ARG A 129 18.02 5.20 19.94
C ARG A 129 16.85 5.59 19.04
N PRO A 130 17.14 6.17 17.87
CA PRO A 130 16.09 6.59 16.96
C PRO A 130 15.45 5.36 16.30
N VAL A 131 14.14 5.46 16.07
CA VAL A 131 13.33 4.46 15.38
C VAL A 131 12.34 5.20 14.48
N ASP A 132 12.39 4.91 13.18
CA ASP A 132 11.44 5.42 12.20
C ASP A 132 10.28 4.43 12.06
N ARG A 133 9.09 4.94 11.73
CA ARG A 133 7.89 4.14 11.50
C ARG A 133 6.89 4.88 10.63
N LEU A 134 5.99 4.12 10.01
CA LEU A 134 4.82 4.66 9.32
C LEU A 134 3.85 5.24 10.37
N VAL A 135 3.46 6.51 10.17
CA VAL A 135 2.75 7.31 11.18
C VAL A 135 1.46 6.63 11.64
N HIS A 136 0.66 6.14 10.69
CA HIS A 136 -0.62 5.46 10.97
C HIS A 136 -0.59 3.97 10.61
N HIS A 137 0.52 3.28 10.90
CA HIS A 137 0.69 1.85 10.61
C HIS A 137 -0.44 0.97 11.16
N GLU A 138 -1.12 1.37 12.23
CA GLU A 138 -2.25 0.65 12.81
C GLU A 138 -3.45 0.48 11.86
N ARG A 139 -3.53 1.33 10.82
CA ARG A 139 -4.57 1.27 9.78
C ARG A 139 -4.19 0.35 8.62
N LEU A 140 -2.94 -0.07 8.52
CA LEU A 140 -2.47 -1.09 7.59
C LEU A 140 -2.19 -2.38 8.37
N VAL A 141 -3.23 -3.17 8.59
CA VAL A 141 -3.15 -4.40 9.40
C VAL A 141 -2.58 -5.55 8.58
N HIS A 142 -1.96 -6.52 9.25
CA HIS A 142 -1.35 -7.67 8.60
C HIS A 142 -2.08 -8.98 8.92
N ILE A 143 -1.75 -10.05 8.20
CA ILE A 143 -2.47 -11.32 8.27
C ILE A 143 -2.36 -12.01 9.63
N GLU A 144 -1.23 -11.90 10.33
CA GLU A 144 -1.06 -12.46 11.67
C GLU A 144 -1.90 -11.68 12.70
N TRP A 145 -2.00 -10.36 12.57
CA TRP A 145 -2.89 -9.52 13.39
C TRP A 145 -4.34 -9.97 13.23
N LEU A 146 -4.79 -10.13 11.98
CA LEU A 146 -6.17 -10.53 11.70
C LEU A 146 -6.42 -11.97 12.17
N GLY A 147 -5.47 -12.87 11.97
CA GLY A 147 -5.54 -14.25 12.45
C GLY A 147 -5.67 -14.34 13.97
N GLN A 148 -4.89 -13.54 14.72
CA GLN A 148 -5.01 -13.44 16.18
C GLN A 148 -6.37 -12.89 16.59
N LEU A 149 -6.86 -11.82 15.94
CA LEU A 149 -8.16 -11.24 16.24
C LEU A 149 -9.31 -12.23 16.01
N LEU A 150 -9.31 -12.94 14.87
CA LEU A 150 -10.31 -13.95 14.54
C LEU A 150 -10.27 -15.17 15.48
N ALA A 151 -9.10 -15.49 16.04
CA ALA A 151 -8.95 -16.53 17.06
C ALA A 151 -9.38 -16.07 18.47
N GLY A 152 -9.92 -14.85 18.62
CA GLY A 152 -10.33 -14.28 19.90
C GLY A 152 -9.17 -13.70 20.73
N GLY A 153 -8.00 -13.54 20.13
CA GLY A 153 -6.84 -12.87 20.72
C GLY A 153 -7.03 -11.35 20.80
N ARG A 154 -6.01 -10.69 21.38
CA ARG A 154 -5.96 -9.24 21.52
C ARG A 154 -4.62 -8.70 21.01
N PRO A 155 -4.43 -8.65 19.68
CA PRO A 155 -3.21 -8.08 19.11
C PRO A 155 -3.05 -6.59 19.46
N GLU A 156 -1.89 -6.02 19.17
CA GLU A 156 -1.70 -4.56 19.21
C GLU A 156 -2.81 -3.83 18.44
N ALA A 157 -3.22 -2.64 18.90
CA ALA A 157 -4.30 -1.86 18.30
C ALA A 157 -5.63 -2.64 18.08
N THR A 158 -5.95 -3.60 18.96
CA THR A 158 -7.22 -4.35 18.92
C THR A 158 -8.44 -3.41 18.87
N PRO A 159 -9.47 -3.68 18.04
CA PRO A 159 -10.73 -2.96 18.06
C PRO A 159 -11.35 -2.91 19.46
N THR A 160 -11.72 -1.72 19.94
CA THR A 160 -12.30 -1.55 21.28
C THR A 160 -13.78 -1.92 21.36
N GLY A 161 -14.45 -1.97 20.21
CA GLY A 161 -15.88 -2.22 20.09
C GLY A 161 -16.23 -3.19 18.97
N LYS A 162 -17.31 -2.88 18.23
CA LYS A 162 -17.77 -3.71 17.12
C LYS A 162 -16.72 -3.72 16.01
N PHE A 163 -16.44 -4.91 15.51
CA PHE A 163 -15.54 -5.13 14.38
C PHE A 163 -16.31 -5.79 13.23
N LEU A 164 -16.12 -5.31 12.01
CA LEU A 164 -16.60 -5.93 10.78
C LEU A 164 -15.45 -6.08 9.77
N LEU A 165 -15.42 -7.24 9.11
CA LEU A 165 -14.47 -7.57 8.05
C LEU A 165 -15.22 -7.64 6.72
N PHE A 166 -14.75 -6.93 5.69
CA PHE A 166 -15.35 -6.94 4.36
C PHE A 166 -14.37 -7.40 3.29
N HIS A 167 -14.80 -8.38 2.50
CA HIS A 167 -14.25 -8.67 1.18
C HIS A 167 -14.91 -7.70 0.19
N VAL A 168 -14.12 -6.81 -0.41
CA VAL A 168 -14.61 -5.77 -1.32
C VAL A 168 -14.27 -6.15 -2.76
N ASN A 169 -15.26 -6.11 -3.65
CA ASN A 169 -15.09 -6.31 -5.10
C ASN A 169 -16.12 -5.50 -5.90
N PHE A 170 -15.95 -5.39 -7.21
CA PHE A 170 -16.97 -4.79 -8.10
C PHE A 170 -18.04 -5.79 -8.51
N GLY A 171 -19.30 -5.52 -8.17
CA GLY A 171 -20.48 -6.22 -8.67
C GLY A 171 -20.86 -7.49 -7.90
N VAL A 172 -20.84 -8.65 -8.58
CA VAL A 172 -21.32 -9.92 -8.00
C VAL A 172 -20.24 -10.61 -7.16
N PRO A 173 -20.64 -11.34 -6.10
CA PRO A 173 -19.72 -11.96 -5.13
C PRO A 173 -19.09 -13.27 -5.63
N GLU A 174 -18.66 -13.36 -6.89
CA GLU A 174 -18.08 -14.60 -7.45
C GLU A 174 -16.83 -15.03 -6.68
N GLU A 175 -15.83 -14.15 -6.57
CA GLU A 175 -14.58 -14.45 -5.88
C GLU A 175 -14.77 -14.65 -4.37
N TYR A 176 -15.73 -13.93 -3.76
CA TYR A 176 -16.12 -14.15 -2.38
C TYR A 176 -16.74 -15.54 -2.18
N ALA A 177 -17.60 -15.99 -3.11
CA ALA A 177 -18.24 -17.29 -3.05
C ALA A 177 -17.24 -18.45 -3.30
N GLU A 178 -16.20 -18.22 -4.11
CA GLU A 178 -15.09 -19.16 -4.30
C GLU A 178 -14.28 -19.37 -3.02
N GLY A 179 -14.10 -18.32 -2.23
CA GLY A 179 -13.45 -18.38 -0.93
C GLY A 179 -13.19 -16.99 -0.35
N HIS A 180 -13.44 -16.83 0.94
CA HIS A 180 -13.20 -15.58 1.68
C HIS A 180 -12.62 -15.86 3.06
N ILE A 181 -12.00 -14.84 3.66
CA ILE A 181 -11.47 -14.89 5.03
C ILE A 181 -12.64 -15.18 6.00
N PRO A 182 -12.49 -16.08 6.98
CA PRO A 182 -13.56 -16.45 7.90
C PRO A 182 -14.20 -15.25 8.58
N GLY A 183 -15.53 -15.21 8.59
CA GLY A 183 -16.29 -14.10 9.17
C GLY A 183 -16.44 -12.86 8.28
N ALA A 184 -15.80 -12.82 7.11
CA ALA A 184 -15.93 -11.70 6.19
C ALA A 184 -17.35 -11.61 5.59
N LEU A 185 -17.85 -10.38 5.49
CA LEU A 185 -19.03 -9.98 4.73
C LEU A 185 -18.62 -9.56 3.31
N TYR A 186 -19.55 -9.57 2.38
CA TYR A 186 -19.32 -9.05 1.03
C TYR A 186 -19.70 -7.57 0.93
N LEU A 187 -18.88 -6.78 0.23
CA LEU A 187 -19.17 -5.39 -0.13
C LEU A 187 -18.95 -5.18 -1.63
N ASP A 188 -20.04 -4.92 -2.36
CA ASP A 188 -19.98 -4.43 -3.74
C ASP A 188 -19.65 -2.93 -3.73
N THR A 189 -18.63 -2.50 -4.48
CA THR A 189 -18.31 -1.06 -4.61
C THR A 189 -19.49 -0.23 -5.09
N ASN A 190 -20.42 -0.78 -5.88
CA ASN A 190 -21.62 -0.07 -6.35
C ASN A 190 -22.56 0.39 -5.22
N TRP A 191 -22.38 -0.11 -3.99
CA TRP A 191 -23.09 0.40 -2.82
C TRP A 191 -22.58 1.78 -2.37
N LEU A 192 -21.33 2.09 -2.68
CA LEU A 192 -20.62 3.30 -2.26
C LEU A 192 -20.34 4.24 -3.42
N GLU A 193 -20.26 3.75 -4.65
CA GLU A 193 -20.07 4.53 -5.87
C GLU A 193 -21.20 4.30 -6.90
N ASN A 194 -21.43 5.29 -7.76
CA ASN A 194 -22.50 5.24 -8.76
C ASN A 194 -21.92 4.78 -10.12
N PRO A 195 -22.38 3.67 -10.71
CA PRO A 195 -21.82 3.15 -11.96
C PRO A 195 -22.12 4.01 -13.20
N ILE A 196 -22.87 5.11 -13.06
CA ILE A 196 -23.15 6.07 -14.15
C ILE A 196 -22.01 7.08 -14.30
N ASP A 197 -21.60 7.70 -13.20
CA ASP A 197 -20.56 8.75 -13.17
C ASP A 197 -19.24 8.27 -12.56
N TRP A 198 -19.25 7.08 -11.94
CA TRP A 198 -18.18 6.44 -11.18
C TRP A 198 -17.69 7.21 -9.94
N ASN A 199 -18.42 8.24 -9.52
CA ASN A 199 -18.14 8.99 -8.30
C ASN A 199 -18.77 8.30 -7.08
N ARG A 200 -18.37 8.73 -5.89
CA ARG A 200 -19.07 8.37 -4.65
C ARG A 200 -20.57 8.66 -4.79
N ARG A 201 -21.39 7.83 -4.17
CA ARG A 201 -22.82 8.08 -4.03
C ARG A 201 -23.11 9.30 -3.17
N THR A 202 -24.35 9.79 -3.23
CA THR A 202 -24.81 10.89 -2.38
C THR A 202 -24.73 10.51 -0.89
N PRO A 203 -24.61 11.50 0.03
CA PRO A 203 -24.64 11.23 1.46
C PRO A 203 -25.82 10.39 1.95
N GLU A 204 -27.00 10.57 1.38
CA GLU A 204 -28.21 9.82 1.71
C GLU A 204 -28.12 8.35 1.28
N GLU A 205 -27.60 8.10 0.08
CA GLU A 205 -27.37 6.75 -0.44
C GLU A 205 -26.27 6.04 0.36
N ILE A 206 -25.16 6.72 0.66
CA ILE A 206 -24.09 6.15 1.50
C ILE A 206 -24.64 5.84 2.91
N THR A 207 -25.45 6.73 3.49
CA THR A 207 -26.11 6.48 4.79
C THR A 207 -26.96 5.22 4.74
N THR A 208 -27.70 5.02 3.65
CA THR A 208 -28.49 3.80 3.44
C THR A 208 -27.60 2.57 3.32
N ALA A 209 -26.51 2.67 2.57
CA ALA A 209 -25.56 1.58 2.33
C ALA A 209 -24.87 1.14 3.63
N VAL A 210 -24.26 2.06 4.38
CA VAL A 210 -23.53 1.74 5.63
C VAL A 210 -24.47 1.13 6.67
N ARG A 211 -25.72 1.62 6.78
CA ARG A 211 -26.73 1.05 7.68
C ARG A 211 -27.10 -0.38 7.29
N ALA A 212 -27.31 -0.64 6.00
CA ALA A 212 -27.62 -1.97 5.51
C ALA A 212 -26.45 -2.95 5.68
N LEU A 213 -25.21 -2.47 5.56
CA LEU A 213 -23.99 -3.23 5.86
C LEU A 213 -23.73 -3.43 7.37
N GLY A 214 -24.53 -2.81 8.22
CA GLY A 214 -24.39 -2.91 9.68
C GLY A 214 -23.27 -2.04 10.26
N ILE A 215 -22.79 -1.04 9.53
CA ILE A 215 -21.71 -0.14 9.92
C ILE A 215 -22.28 1.08 10.65
N THR A 216 -21.71 1.40 11.81
CA THR A 216 -21.88 2.67 12.54
C THR A 216 -20.58 3.48 12.50
N HIS A 217 -20.62 4.77 12.82
CA HIS A 217 -19.43 5.64 12.81
C HIS A 217 -18.29 5.15 13.75
N ASP A 218 -18.63 4.39 14.80
CA ASP A 218 -17.72 3.82 15.80
C ASP A 218 -17.42 2.33 15.58
N THR A 219 -17.88 1.74 14.47
CA THR A 219 -17.48 0.37 14.08
C THR A 219 -16.06 0.39 13.51
N THR A 220 -15.17 -0.49 13.99
CA THR A 220 -13.91 -0.77 13.29
C THR A 220 -14.22 -1.60 12.05
N VAL A 221 -13.86 -1.08 10.87
CA VAL A 221 -14.05 -1.75 9.59
C VAL A 221 -12.68 -2.13 9.02
N VAL A 222 -12.41 -3.44 8.87
CA VAL A 222 -11.27 -3.91 8.07
C VAL A 222 -11.78 -4.31 6.70
N VAL A 223 -11.17 -3.76 5.66
CA VAL A 223 -11.43 -4.13 4.27
C VAL A 223 -10.23 -4.87 3.68
N TYR A 224 -10.51 -5.78 2.77
CA TYR A 224 -9.53 -6.42 1.91
C TYR A 224 -10.20 -6.76 0.58
N GLY A 225 -9.41 -7.01 -0.44
CA GLY A 225 -9.91 -7.63 -1.66
C GLY A 225 -8.99 -8.71 -2.17
N ARG A 226 -9.40 -9.31 -3.27
CA ARG A 226 -8.66 -10.33 -3.97
C ARG A 226 -8.30 -9.81 -5.35
N ASP A 227 -7.02 -9.86 -5.70
CA ASP A 227 -6.62 -9.57 -7.06
C ASP A 227 -6.60 -10.88 -7.84
N THR A 228 -7.22 -10.91 -9.01
CA THR A 228 -7.29 -12.13 -9.82
C THR A 228 -6.82 -11.86 -11.25
N VAL A 229 -6.47 -12.91 -11.97
CA VAL A 229 -6.06 -12.78 -13.38
C VAL A 229 -7.31 -12.91 -14.25
N GLY A 230 -7.62 -11.88 -15.03
CA GLY A 230 -8.75 -11.86 -15.96
C GLY A 230 -8.43 -12.42 -17.35
N ASP A 231 -9.47 -12.56 -18.18
CA ASP A 231 -9.35 -12.78 -19.63
C ASP A 231 -9.16 -11.43 -20.35
N ALA A 232 -8.31 -11.39 -21.37
CA ALA A 232 -8.08 -10.21 -22.20
C ALA A 232 -9.36 -9.59 -22.81
N ASN A 233 -10.46 -10.36 -22.92
CA ASN A 233 -11.75 -9.91 -23.47
C ASN A 233 -12.82 -9.66 -22.41
N GLU A 234 -12.47 -9.65 -21.12
CA GLU A 234 -13.44 -9.45 -20.05
C GLU A 234 -14.08 -8.04 -20.13
N LYS A 235 -15.41 -7.98 -20.09
CA LYS A 235 -16.15 -6.72 -20.19
C LYS A 235 -15.84 -5.76 -19.04
N TRP A 236 -15.53 -6.30 -17.87
CA TRP A 236 -15.30 -5.52 -16.64
C TRP A 236 -14.01 -5.96 -15.94
N PRO A 237 -12.82 -5.59 -16.45
CA PRO A 237 -11.57 -6.04 -15.87
C PRO A 237 -11.36 -5.53 -14.43
N GLY A 238 -12.02 -4.44 -14.03
CA GLY A 238 -11.99 -3.93 -12.64
C GLY A 238 -12.52 -4.91 -11.59
N ARG A 239 -13.26 -5.96 -11.98
CA ARG A 239 -13.64 -7.06 -11.08
C ARG A 239 -12.44 -7.77 -10.47
N ARG A 240 -11.30 -7.69 -11.14
CA ARG A 240 -10.05 -8.39 -10.85
C ARG A 240 -9.11 -7.62 -9.92
N ALA A 241 -9.45 -6.37 -9.60
CA ALA A 241 -8.61 -5.48 -8.81
C ALA A 241 -9.22 -5.25 -7.41
N GLY A 242 -9.53 -6.35 -6.71
CA GLY A 242 -10.24 -6.29 -5.43
C GLY A 242 -9.49 -5.49 -4.38
N GLN A 243 -8.15 -5.53 -4.36
CA GLN A 243 -7.40 -4.75 -3.36
C GLN A 243 -7.49 -3.24 -3.64
N ILE A 244 -7.58 -2.84 -4.92
CA ILE A 244 -7.87 -1.44 -5.30
C ILE A 244 -9.33 -1.09 -4.95
N ALA A 245 -10.26 -2.03 -5.12
CA ALA A 245 -11.65 -1.86 -4.71
C ALA A 245 -11.77 -1.64 -3.19
N ALA A 246 -10.98 -2.37 -2.40
CA ALA A 246 -10.94 -2.23 -0.95
C ALA A 246 -10.46 -0.84 -0.51
N THR A 247 -9.40 -0.30 -1.12
CA THR A 247 -8.95 1.07 -0.80
C THR A 247 -9.94 2.14 -1.26
N ARG A 248 -10.65 1.93 -2.38
CA ARG A 248 -11.77 2.78 -2.80
C ARG A 248 -12.89 2.81 -1.75
N ALA A 249 -13.32 1.64 -1.27
CA ALA A 249 -14.32 1.55 -0.21
C ALA A 249 -13.82 2.19 1.08
N LEU A 250 -12.57 1.95 1.47
CA LEU A 250 -11.94 2.55 2.65
C LEU A 250 -12.01 4.07 2.60
N MET A 251 -11.62 4.67 1.46
CA MET A 251 -11.62 6.12 1.27
C MET A 251 -13.05 6.70 1.40
N ILE A 252 -14.06 6.06 0.79
CA ILE A 252 -15.45 6.54 0.89
C ILE A 252 -16.02 6.37 2.32
N LEU A 253 -15.65 5.30 3.02
CA LEU A 253 -16.04 5.11 4.43
C LEU A 253 -15.36 6.15 5.34
N ARG A 254 -14.13 6.56 5.02
CA ARG A 254 -13.46 7.67 5.72
C ARG A 254 -14.18 8.99 5.45
N TYR A 255 -14.47 9.33 4.20
CA TYR A 255 -15.29 10.49 3.83
C TYR A 255 -16.62 10.53 4.59
N ALA A 256 -17.27 9.37 4.73
CA ALA A 256 -18.53 9.23 5.46
C ALA A 256 -18.41 9.54 6.96
N GLY A 257 -17.26 9.27 7.57
CA GLY A 257 -17.04 9.46 9.01
C GLY A 257 -16.93 8.17 9.81
N VAL A 258 -16.61 7.03 9.19
CA VAL A 258 -16.21 5.85 9.95
C VAL A 258 -14.86 6.16 10.60
N SER A 259 -14.82 6.09 11.93
CA SER A 259 -13.67 6.54 12.72
C SER A 259 -12.44 5.65 12.57
N ASP A 260 -12.63 4.34 12.42
CA ASP A 260 -11.56 3.34 12.31
C ASP A 260 -11.80 2.45 11.09
N VAL A 261 -11.14 2.78 9.98
CA VAL A 261 -11.12 1.97 8.75
C VAL A 261 -9.69 1.54 8.46
N ARG A 262 -9.50 0.24 8.25
CA ARG A 262 -8.20 -0.41 8.09
C ARG A 262 -8.17 -1.25 6.83
N LEU A 263 -7.01 -1.39 6.22
CA LEU A 263 -6.75 -2.27 5.08
C LEU A 263 -5.94 -3.48 5.54
N LEU A 264 -6.33 -4.69 5.12
CA LEU A 264 -5.47 -5.86 5.24
C LEU A 264 -4.38 -5.83 4.16
N ASP A 265 -3.14 -5.62 4.58
CA ASP A 265 -1.99 -5.55 3.69
C ASP A 265 -1.73 -6.91 3.01
N GLY A 266 -1.44 -6.89 1.70
CA GLY A 266 -1.34 -8.09 0.88
C GLY A 266 -2.68 -8.76 0.51
N GLY A 267 -3.79 -8.32 1.11
CA GLY A 267 -5.14 -8.77 0.76
C GLY A 267 -5.39 -10.27 0.95
N TYR A 268 -6.32 -10.81 0.16
CA TYR A 268 -6.70 -12.23 0.21
C TYR A 268 -5.56 -13.18 -0.13
N ASP A 269 -4.75 -12.84 -1.13
CA ASP A 269 -3.75 -13.77 -1.67
C ASP A 269 -2.64 -14.04 -0.66
N TRP A 270 -2.23 -13.02 0.09
CA TRP A 270 -1.25 -13.19 1.16
C TRP A 270 -1.78 -14.03 2.32
N TRP A 271 -3.06 -13.86 2.68
CA TRP A 271 -3.73 -14.70 3.69
C TRP A 271 -3.71 -16.19 3.30
N VAL A 272 -4.09 -16.52 2.06
CA VAL A 272 -4.09 -17.90 1.57
C VAL A 272 -2.67 -18.46 1.46
N ARG A 273 -1.72 -17.66 0.96
CA ARG A 273 -0.32 -18.07 0.80
C ARG A 273 0.34 -18.43 2.12
N ALA A 274 -0.01 -17.73 3.20
CA ALA A 274 0.42 -18.04 4.56
C ALA A 274 -0.29 -19.26 5.19
N GLY A 275 -1.23 -19.89 4.48
CA GLY A 275 -1.90 -21.12 4.91
C GLY A 275 -3.05 -20.91 5.89
N TYR A 276 -3.56 -19.70 6.02
CA TYR A 276 -4.73 -19.44 6.85
C TYR A 276 -6.02 -20.02 6.24
N PRO A 277 -7.02 -20.39 7.07
CA PRO A 277 -8.26 -20.99 6.59
C PRO A 277 -9.12 -20.01 5.79
N VAL A 278 -9.98 -20.55 4.92
CA VAL A 278 -11.00 -19.80 4.16
C VAL A 278 -12.39 -20.42 4.36
N GLU A 279 -13.43 -19.61 4.18
CA GLU A 279 -14.84 -20.01 4.18
C GLU A 279 -15.44 -19.81 2.79
N THR A 280 -16.53 -20.53 2.49
CA THR A 280 -17.35 -20.34 1.27
C THR A 280 -18.82 -20.09 1.59
N ALA A 281 -19.20 -20.14 2.88
CA ALA A 281 -20.57 -19.92 3.31
C ALA A 281 -20.91 -18.43 3.22
N LEU A 282 -21.96 -18.08 2.46
CA LEU A 282 -22.43 -16.71 2.36
C LEU A 282 -22.84 -16.17 3.75
N ARG A 283 -22.36 -14.96 4.07
CA ARG A 283 -22.74 -14.22 5.27
C ARG A 283 -23.44 -12.93 4.88
N GLU A 284 -24.59 -12.69 5.49
CA GLU A 284 -25.36 -11.46 5.32
C GLU A 284 -25.04 -10.48 6.45
N PRO A 285 -24.92 -9.17 6.15
CA PRO A 285 -24.76 -8.17 7.18
C PRO A 285 -26.02 -8.10 8.06
N THR A 286 -25.84 -7.77 9.34
CA THR A 286 -26.96 -7.41 10.22
C THR A 286 -27.14 -5.89 10.16
N PRO A 287 -28.23 -5.36 9.55
CA PRO A 287 -28.43 -3.94 9.42
C PRO A 287 -28.51 -3.22 10.77
N VAL A 288 -28.07 -1.97 10.80
CA VAL A 288 -28.23 -1.07 11.95
C VAL A 288 -29.27 0.00 11.66
N THR A 289 -29.97 0.46 12.71
CA THR A 289 -31.03 1.46 12.57
C THR A 289 -30.48 2.84 12.25
N GLU A 290 -29.28 3.19 12.71
CA GLU A 290 -28.67 4.51 12.53
C GLU A 290 -27.15 4.37 12.32
N PHE A 291 -26.55 5.27 11.54
CA PHE A 291 -25.09 5.37 11.41
C PHE A 291 -24.45 6.07 12.62
N GLY A 292 -25.17 7.04 13.21
CA GLY A 292 -24.75 7.81 14.39
C GLY A 292 -24.18 9.20 14.08
N LEU A 293 -23.87 9.51 12.82
CA LEU A 293 -23.44 10.85 12.35
C LEU A 293 -24.16 11.23 11.05
N THR A 294 -24.10 12.51 10.67
CA THR A 294 -24.56 12.98 9.36
C THR A 294 -23.42 12.86 8.35
N ILE A 295 -23.66 12.24 7.20
CA ILE A 295 -22.64 12.13 6.15
C ILE A 295 -22.63 13.41 5.31
N PRO A 296 -21.46 13.92 4.86
CA PRO A 296 -20.10 13.47 5.19
C PRO A 296 -19.55 14.10 6.47
N GLN A 297 -18.54 13.45 7.06
CA GLN A 297 -17.78 13.99 8.20
C GLN A 297 -16.36 14.41 7.82
N HIS A 298 -15.81 13.82 6.75
CA HIS A 298 -14.49 14.17 6.21
C HIS A 298 -14.60 14.57 4.72
N PRO A 299 -15.33 15.66 4.41
CA PRO A 299 -15.50 16.10 3.02
C PRO A 299 -14.16 16.42 2.34
N GLU A 300 -13.13 16.81 3.08
CA GLU A 300 -11.79 17.11 2.57
C GLU A 300 -11.08 15.93 1.90
N VAL A 301 -11.53 14.69 2.16
CA VAL A 301 -10.96 13.47 1.57
C VAL A 301 -11.26 13.39 0.07
N ILE A 302 -12.34 14.03 -0.39
CA ILE A 302 -12.80 13.94 -1.77
C ILE A 302 -13.05 15.34 -2.32
N VAL A 303 -12.32 15.69 -3.38
CA VAL A 303 -12.52 16.94 -4.11
C VAL A 303 -13.27 16.68 -5.41
N ASP A 304 -14.14 17.61 -5.78
CA ASP A 304 -14.87 17.58 -7.05
C ASP A 304 -14.21 18.51 -8.09
N LEU A 305 -14.69 18.50 -9.35
CA LEU A 305 -14.08 19.24 -10.46
C LEU A 305 -13.72 20.72 -10.16
N PRO A 306 -14.55 21.53 -9.46
CA PRO A 306 -14.19 22.91 -9.14
C PRO A 306 -12.92 23.04 -8.30
N GLU A 307 -12.72 22.16 -7.31
CA GLU A 307 -11.54 22.16 -6.45
C GLU A 307 -10.33 21.56 -7.16
N ALA A 308 -10.53 20.53 -7.99
CA ALA A 308 -9.46 20.00 -8.84
C ALA A 308 -8.85 21.09 -9.75
N ARG A 309 -9.68 22.02 -10.28
CA ARG A 309 -9.20 23.19 -11.03
C ARG A 309 -8.42 24.18 -10.17
N GLN A 310 -8.80 24.36 -8.91
CA GLN A 310 -8.07 25.24 -7.98
C GLN A 310 -6.67 24.66 -7.68
N ILE A 311 -6.60 23.36 -7.43
CA ILE A 311 -5.35 22.62 -7.23
C ILE A 311 -4.46 22.75 -8.48
N LEU A 312 -5.03 22.56 -9.67
CA LEU A 312 -4.28 22.67 -10.93
C LEU A 312 -3.75 24.09 -11.20
N ALA A 313 -4.45 25.12 -10.72
CA ALA A 313 -4.07 26.52 -10.88
C ALA A 313 -2.91 26.94 -9.94
N ASP A 314 -2.72 26.27 -8.81
CA ASP A 314 -1.65 26.53 -7.84
C ASP A 314 -0.50 25.52 -8.00
N ARG A 315 0.33 25.70 -9.02
CA ARG A 315 1.43 24.76 -9.32
C ARG A 315 2.57 24.76 -8.29
N ASP A 316 2.66 25.80 -7.47
CA ASP A 316 3.71 25.93 -6.46
C ASP A 316 3.28 25.30 -5.13
N GLY A 317 2.03 25.55 -4.71
CA GLY A 317 1.47 25.09 -3.44
C GLY A 317 0.59 23.84 -3.52
N ALA A 318 0.30 23.33 -4.71
CA ALA A 318 -0.59 22.19 -4.92
C ALA A 318 -0.14 21.27 -6.07
N ALA A 319 -0.66 20.04 -6.09
CA ALA A 319 -0.42 19.08 -7.16
C ALA A 319 -1.65 18.21 -7.42
N LEU A 320 -2.12 18.19 -8.67
CA LEU A 320 -3.08 17.22 -9.16
C LEU A 320 -2.30 16.03 -9.74
N VAL A 321 -2.35 14.88 -9.07
CA VAL A 321 -1.46 13.75 -9.33
C VAL A 321 -2.18 12.66 -10.11
N SER A 322 -1.70 12.39 -11.33
CA SER A 322 -2.18 11.31 -12.19
C SER A 322 -1.59 9.96 -11.78
N VAL A 323 -2.39 9.16 -11.10
CA VAL A 323 -2.10 7.77 -10.72
C VAL A 323 -2.55 6.83 -11.85
N ARG A 324 -1.95 7.04 -13.02
CA ARG A 324 -2.27 6.34 -14.27
C ARG A 324 -0.99 5.79 -14.88
N THR A 325 -1.10 4.82 -15.79
CA THR A 325 0.06 4.33 -16.52
C THR A 325 0.69 5.41 -17.39
N TRP A 326 1.94 5.23 -17.79
CA TRP A 326 2.57 6.13 -18.76
C TRP A 326 1.78 6.18 -20.07
N LYS A 327 1.36 5.02 -20.60
CA LYS A 327 0.58 4.90 -21.84
C LYS A 327 -0.74 5.69 -21.79
N GLU A 328 -1.40 5.70 -20.64
CA GLU A 328 -2.57 6.54 -20.38
C GLU A 328 -2.20 8.03 -20.34
N HIS A 329 -1.15 8.40 -19.61
CA HIS A 329 -0.71 9.78 -19.38
C HIS A 329 -0.28 10.50 -20.67
N ILE A 330 0.38 9.80 -21.59
CA ILE A 330 0.74 10.36 -22.92
C ILE A 330 -0.38 10.22 -23.96
N GLY A 331 -1.54 9.67 -23.58
CA GLY A 331 -2.70 9.54 -24.46
C GLY A 331 -2.57 8.48 -25.56
N ARG A 332 -1.72 7.47 -25.39
CA ARG A 332 -1.68 6.31 -26.31
C ARG A 332 -2.91 5.41 -26.15
N VAL A 333 -3.44 5.31 -24.93
CA VAL A 333 -4.68 4.59 -24.59
C VAL A 333 -5.48 5.39 -23.58
N SER A 334 -6.80 5.19 -23.49
CA SER A 334 -7.60 5.75 -22.39
C SER A 334 -7.41 4.97 -21.08
N GLY A 335 -7.07 3.68 -21.19
CA GLY A 335 -6.93 2.72 -20.08
C GLY A 335 -8.17 1.86 -19.85
N TYR A 336 -9.32 2.22 -20.45
CA TYR A 336 -10.61 1.63 -20.12
C TYR A 336 -11.47 1.42 -21.37
N ASN A 337 -12.22 0.32 -21.42
CA ASN A 337 -13.15 0.05 -22.52
C ASN A 337 -14.41 0.93 -22.52
N TYR A 338 -14.68 1.65 -21.42
CA TYR A 338 -15.83 2.54 -21.24
C TYR A 338 -15.45 4.04 -21.26
N ILE A 339 -14.16 4.37 -21.38
CA ILE A 339 -13.69 5.75 -21.54
C ILE A 339 -13.15 5.92 -22.96
N GLY A 340 -13.82 6.76 -23.76
CA GLY A 340 -13.42 7.03 -25.15
C GLY A 340 -12.18 7.91 -25.29
N PRO A 341 -12.13 9.10 -24.67
CA PRO A 341 -11.01 10.02 -24.82
C PRO A 341 -9.69 9.49 -24.22
N ALA A 342 -8.58 9.77 -24.90
CA ALA A 342 -7.22 9.50 -24.43
C ALA A 342 -6.41 10.79 -24.32
N GLY A 343 -5.55 10.88 -23.30
CA GLY A 343 -4.79 12.07 -22.94
C GLY A 343 -4.64 12.19 -21.42
N ARG A 344 -4.13 13.34 -20.98
CA ARG A 344 -4.01 13.72 -19.57
C ARG A 344 -4.61 15.10 -19.31
N ILE A 345 -4.88 15.37 -18.03
CA ILE A 345 -5.25 16.71 -17.56
C ILE A 345 -4.04 17.63 -17.75
N ALA A 346 -4.20 18.73 -18.48
CA ALA A 346 -3.06 19.60 -18.79
C ALA A 346 -2.45 20.22 -17.51
N GLY A 347 -1.18 19.92 -17.23
CA GLY A 347 -0.49 20.41 -16.04
C GLY A 347 -0.58 19.53 -14.80
N ASP A 348 -1.12 18.32 -14.92
CA ASP A 348 -1.00 17.33 -13.86
C ASP A 348 0.45 16.89 -13.64
N VAL A 349 0.69 16.24 -12.51
CA VAL A 349 1.95 15.59 -12.19
C VAL A 349 1.76 14.09 -12.34
N TRP A 350 2.65 13.42 -13.08
CA TRP A 350 2.55 11.97 -13.23
C TRP A 350 3.03 11.27 -11.96
N GLY A 351 2.10 10.61 -11.26
CA GLY A 351 2.39 9.82 -10.07
C GLY A 351 2.63 8.34 -10.37
N ASN A 352 2.48 7.89 -11.63
CA ASN A 352 2.57 6.47 -12.01
C ASN A 352 1.52 5.58 -11.29
N CYS A 353 1.43 4.30 -11.67
CA CYS A 353 0.70 3.28 -10.92
C CYS A 353 1.32 1.90 -11.13
N GLY A 354 1.59 1.54 -12.40
CA GLY A 354 1.97 0.19 -12.78
C GLY A 354 1.74 -0.07 -14.27
N SER A 355 1.42 -1.32 -14.60
CA SER A 355 1.35 -1.82 -16.00
C SER A 355 0.09 -1.43 -16.78
N ASP A 356 -1.06 -1.31 -16.09
CA ASP A 356 -2.36 -0.97 -16.70
C ASP A 356 -3.30 -0.29 -15.69
N ALA A 357 -4.57 -0.12 -16.06
CA ALA A 357 -5.58 0.55 -15.25
C ALA A 357 -6.00 -0.18 -13.96
N TYR A 358 -5.53 -1.41 -13.77
CA TYR A 358 -5.98 -2.34 -12.74
C TYR A 358 -4.82 -2.89 -11.89
N HIS A 359 -3.59 -2.41 -12.11
CA HIS A 359 -2.42 -2.84 -11.34
C HIS A 359 -1.63 -1.66 -10.75
N MET A 360 -1.05 -1.90 -9.58
CA MET A 360 -0.37 -0.91 -8.74
C MET A 360 1.08 -1.30 -8.42
N GLN A 361 1.80 -1.97 -9.33
CA GLN A 361 3.15 -2.50 -9.07
C GLN A 361 4.18 -1.44 -8.67
N HIS A 362 3.97 -0.17 -9.03
CA HIS A 362 4.84 0.92 -8.59
C HIS A 362 4.76 1.17 -7.07
N TYR A 363 3.61 0.85 -6.47
CA TYR A 363 3.26 1.11 -5.07
C TYR A 363 3.08 -0.14 -4.22
N ARG A 364 3.18 -1.32 -4.81
CA ARG A 364 3.06 -2.60 -4.12
C ARG A 364 4.30 -3.45 -4.32
N ASN A 365 4.62 -4.26 -3.32
CA ASN A 365 5.60 -5.32 -3.48
C ASN A 365 4.96 -6.50 -4.24
N ILE A 366 5.84 -7.40 -4.65
CA ILE A 366 5.55 -8.71 -5.26
C ILE A 366 4.55 -9.61 -4.52
N ASP A 367 4.36 -9.43 -3.21
CA ASP A 367 3.39 -10.14 -2.37
C ASP A 367 2.10 -9.32 -2.14
N ASN A 368 1.90 -8.29 -2.96
CA ASN A 368 0.79 -7.35 -2.94
C ASN A 368 0.71 -6.46 -1.69
N THR A 369 1.71 -6.50 -0.81
CA THR A 369 1.83 -5.57 0.33
C THR A 369 2.22 -4.17 -0.15
N MET A 370 1.95 -3.15 0.66
CA MET A 370 2.40 -1.79 0.39
C MET A 370 3.92 -1.74 0.24
N ARG A 371 4.42 -1.13 -0.84
CA ARG A 371 5.84 -0.83 -1.01
C ARG A 371 6.33 -0.01 0.20
N ALA A 372 7.56 -0.24 0.64
CA ALA A 372 8.11 0.44 1.82
C ALA A 372 7.92 1.96 1.70
N TYR A 373 7.31 2.58 2.72
CA TYR A 373 6.86 3.97 2.63
C TYR A 373 7.98 4.99 2.31
N PRO A 374 9.25 4.80 2.74
CA PRO A 374 10.31 5.73 2.33
C PRO A 374 10.60 5.68 0.83
N GLU A 375 10.39 4.53 0.17
CA GLU A 375 10.54 4.41 -1.28
C GLU A 375 9.39 5.12 -2.01
N ILE A 376 8.16 4.99 -1.51
CA ILE A 376 7.00 5.74 -2.05
C ILE A 376 7.24 7.25 -1.90
N ALA A 377 7.69 7.70 -0.72
CA ALA A 377 7.99 9.10 -0.46
C ALA A 377 9.10 9.66 -1.37
N ALA A 378 10.16 8.87 -1.61
CA ALA A 378 11.25 9.26 -2.49
C ALA A 378 10.78 9.40 -3.95
N ASN A 379 10.00 8.45 -4.46
CA ASN A 379 9.45 8.50 -5.81
C ASN A 379 8.53 9.72 -6.00
N TRP A 380 7.67 10.00 -5.02
CA TRP A 380 6.84 11.20 -5.03
C TRP A 380 7.65 12.49 -4.99
N ALA A 381 8.68 12.56 -4.13
CA ALA A 381 9.54 13.74 -4.05
C ALA A 381 10.30 14.02 -5.36
N GLU A 382 10.76 12.97 -6.07
CA GLU A 382 11.39 13.11 -7.40
C GLU A 382 10.42 13.73 -8.43
N ALA A 383 9.13 13.39 -8.35
CA ALA A 383 8.08 13.98 -9.17
C ALA A 383 7.58 15.35 -8.66
N GLY A 384 8.12 15.86 -7.54
CA GLY A 384 7.67 17.11 -6.92
C GLY A 384 6.32 17.00 -6.18
N ILE A 385 5.90 15.78 -5.83
CA ILE A 385 4.73 15.46 -5.01
C ILE A 385 5.21 15.39 -3.56
N THR A 386 4.87 16.38 -2.74
CA THR A 386 5.46 16.54 -1.39
C THR A 386 4.40 16.89 -0.34
N PRO A 387 4.63 16.52 0.94
CA PRO A 387 3.62 16.66 2.01
C PRO A 387 3.30 18.11 2.42
N ASP A 388 4.10 19.09 1.99
CA ASP A 388 3.86 20.52 2.21
C ASP A 388 2.83 21.11 1.25
N LYS A 389 2.51 20.41 0.15
CA LYS A 389 1.54 20.83 -0.86
C LYS A 389 0.12 20.36 -0.55
N TRP A 390 -0.86 20.98 -1.20
CA TRP A 390 -2.20 20.40 -1.34
C TRP A 390 -2.20 19.39 -2.49
N VAL A 391 -2.27 18.10 -2.17
CA VAL A 391 -2.16 17.02 -3.16
C VAL A 391 -3.50 16.34 -3.37
N ALA A 392 -4.02 16.34 -4.59
CA ALA A 392 -5.16 15.52 -4.96
C ALA A 392 -4.73 14.43 -5.93
N PHE A 393 -4.92 13.17 -5.56
CA PHE A 393 -4.67 12.04 -6.43
C PHE A 393 -5.89 11.80 -7.32
N TYR A 394 -5.67 11.42 -8.58
CA TYR A 394 -6.74 11.07 -9.51
C TYR A 394 -6.28 9.96 -10.46
N CYS A 395 -7.24 9.23 -11.06
CA CYS A 395 -6.94 8.27 -12.11
C CYS A 395 -8.03 8.29 -13.19
N GLY A 396 -8.50 7.13 -13.67
CA GLY A 396 -9.70 7.08 -14.51
C GLY A 396 -10.94 7.58 -13.76
N THR A 397 -11.22 6.92 -12.63
CA THR A 397 -12.47 7.03 -11.85
C THR A 397 -12.26 6.92 -10.33
N GLY A 398 -11.07 7.29 -9.84
CA GLY A 398 -10.78 7.38 -8.40
C GLY A 398 -10.26 6.12 -7.70
N TRP A 399 -10.35 4.93 -8.30
CA TRP A 399 -9.89 3.66 -7.68
C TRP A 399 -8.40 3.65 -7.32
N ARG A 400 -7.50 3.67 -8.31
CA ARG A 400 -6.03 3.72 -8.10
C ARG A 400 -5.60 4.91 -7.22
N ALA A 401 -6.30 6.05 -7.37
CA ALA A 401 -6.05 7.25 -6.59
C ALA A 401 -6.41 7.09 -5.10
N SER A 402 -7.43 6.30 -4.78
CA SER A 402 -7.83 6.01 -3.40
C SER A 402 -6.73 5.22 -2.66
N GLU A 403 -6.02 4.35 -3.38
CA GLU A 403 -4.90 3.60 -2.82
C GLU A 403 -3.69 4.49 -2.52
N THR A 404 -3.27 5.33 -3.45
CA THR A 404 -2.15 6.27 -3.20
C THR A 404 -2.53 7.34 -2.18
N TRP A 405 -3.79 7.80 -2.16
CA TRP A 405 -4.29 8.66 -1.10
C TRP A 405 -4.16 7.97 0.26
N PHE A 406 -4.54 6.70 0.36
CA PHE A 406 -4.39 5.94 1.60
C PHE A 406 -2.91 5.79 2.00
N TYR A 407 -1.99 5.58 1.05
CA TYR A 407 -0.56 5.51 1.35
C TYR A 407 0.03 6.86 1.81
N ALA A 408 -0.48 8.00 1.32
CA ALA A 408 -0.11 9.31 1.83
C ALA A 408 -0.72 9.59 3.23
N ASP A 409 -1.96 9.16 3.43
CA ASP A 409 -2.67 9.22 4.72
C ASP A 409 -1.94 8.39 5.78
N LEU A 410 -1.47 7.18 5.45
CA LEU A 410 -0.65 6.36 6.34
C LEU A 410 0.67 7.04 6.76
N GLN A 411 1.23 7.87 5.88
CA GLN A 411 2.44 8.66 6.13
C GLN A 411 2.16 9.97 6.89
N GLY A 412 0.90 10.26 7.23
CA GLY A 412 0.51 11.44 8.01
C GLY A 412 0.46 12.74 7.21
N TRP A 413 0.25 12.66 5.89
CA TRP A 413 0.07 13.85 5.06
C TRP A 413 -1.26 14.53 5.39
N ASN A 414 -1.25 15.85 5.57
CA ASN A 414 -2.39 16.59 6.12
C ASN A 414 -3.33 17.21 5.07
N ARG A 415 -2.83 17.52 3.88
CA ARG A 415 -3.59 18.21 2.82
C ARG A 415 -3.68 17.32 1.58
N ILE A 416 -4.31 16.16 1.75
CA ILE A 416 -4.48 15.16 0.70
C ILE A 416 -5.94 14.87 0.38
N ALA A 417 -6.25 14.64 -0.88
CA ALA A 417 -7.59 14.28 -1.33
C ALA A 417 -7.55 13.31 -2.52
N VAL A 418 -8.71 12.76 -2.89
CA VAL A 418 -8.96 12.13 -4.18
C VAL A 418 -9.83 13.05 -5.02
N TYR A 419 -9.37 13.40 -6.23
CA TYR A 419 -10.27 13.96 -7.24
C TYR A 419 -11.11 12.84 -7.84
N ASP A 420 -12.37 12.76 -7.41
CA ASP A 420 -13.26 11.60 -7.61
C ASP A 420 -13.53 11.33 -9.10
N GLY A 421 -13.93 12.38 -9.82
CA GLY A 421 -14.31 12.30 -11.23
C GLY A 421 -13.18 11.92 -12.17
N GLY A 422 -11.94 12.20 -11.77
CA GLY A 422 -10.73 11.84 -12.50
C GLY A 422 -10.75 12.20 -13.99
N TRP A 423 -10.10 11.37 -14.79
CA TRP A 423 -10.05 11.52 -16.24
C TRP A 423 -11.44 11.37 -16.89
N PHE A 424 -12.30 10.52 -16.32
CA PHE A 424 -13.62 10.27 -16.87
C PHE A 424 -14.49 11.53 -16.91
N GLU A 425 -14.60 12.24 -15.79
CA GLU A 425 -15.33 13.51 -15.70
C GLU A 425 -14.60 14.63 -16.46
N TRP A 426 -13.28 14.74 -16.29
CA TRP A 426 -12.51 15.81 -16.93
C TRP A 426 -12.61 15.76 -18.46
N SER A 427 -12.47 14.57 -19.05
CA SER A 427 -12.47 14.41 -20.50
C SER A 427 -13.85 14.54 -21.15
N ALA A 428 -14.94 14.60 -20.36
CA ALA A 428 -16.29 14.77 -20.87
C ALA A 428 -16.58 16.19 -21.41
N ASP A 429 -15.80 17.20 -21.02
CA ASP A 429 -15.95 18.59 -21.45
C ASP A 429 -14.62 19.23 -21.89
N PRO A 430 -14.00 18.76 -23.00
CA PRO A 430 -12.69 19.24 -23.45
C PRO A 430 -12.68 20.72 -23.86
N ALA A 431 -13.84 21.35 -24.04
CA ALA A 431 -13.94 22.78 -24.34
C ALA A 431 -13.58 23.65 -23.12
N ASN A 432 -13.88 23.17 -21.91
CA ASN A 432 -13.59 23.87 -20.66
C ASN A 432 -12.50 23.17 -19.83
N ASN A 433 -12.12 21.95 -20.19
CA ASN A 433 -11.13 21.11 -19.52
C ASN A 433 -9.91 20.90 -20.43
N PRO A 434 -8.82 21.67 -20.26
CA PRO A 434 -7.62 21.51 -21.06
C PRO A 434 -7.01 20.10 -20.93
N ILE A 435 -6.62 19.55 -22.08
CA ILE A 435 -6.07 18.19 -22.22
C ILE A 435 -4.75 18.27 -22.99
N GLU A 436 -3.78 17.46 -22.58
CA GLU A 436 -2.52 17.25 -23.31
C GLU A 436 -2.39 15.80 -23.81
N ILE A 437 -1.66 15.62 -24.92
CA ILE A 437 -1.37 14.33 -25.57
C ILE A 437 0.09 14.34 -26.02
N GLY A 438 0.73 13.17 -26.03
CA GLY A 438 2.13 12.99 -26.41
C GLY A 438 3.08 13.03 -25.22
N ASP A 439 4.33 12.65 -25.47
CA ASP A 439 5.38 12.68 -24.47
C ASP A 439 5.62 14.14 -24.00
N PRO A 440 5.66 14.41 -22.69
CA PRO A 440 5.99 15.74 -22.17
C PRO A 440 7.45 16.09 -22.51
N ASP A 441 7.69 17.35 -22.90
CA ASP A 441 8.99 17.83 -23.42
C ASP A 441 10.20 17.68 -22.45
N ALA A 442 9.97 17.27 -21.19
CA ALA A 442 10.99 17.25 -20.13
C ALA A 442 11.05 15.96 -19.29
N VAL A 443 10.20 14.95 -19.52
CA VAL A 443 10.17 13.73 -18.69
C VAL A 443 10.22 12.49 -19.57
N SER A 444 11.39 11.86 -19.62
CA SER A 444 11.49 10.45 -19.98
C SER A 444 11.31 9.65 -18.70
N PRO A 445 10.31 8.77 -18.60
CA PRO A 445 10.17 7.95 -17.42
C PRO A 445 11.36 6.99 -17.32
N GLN A 446 12.00 6.93 -16.16
CA GLN A 446 13.09 5.99 -15.86
C GLN A 446 12.58 4.64 -15.33
N ASP A 447 11.25 4.44 -15.29
CA ASP A 447 10.61 3.26 -14.71
C ASP A 447 10.32 2.17 -15.78
N GLU A 448 10.50 0.90 -15.40
CA GLU A 448 10.31 -0.27 -16.26
C GLU A 448 8.87 -0.45 -16.74
N TYR A 449 7.89 0.04 -15.96
CA TYR A 449 6.47 0.04 -16.33
C TYR A 449 6.10 1.13 -17.33
N ALA A 450 7.01 2.04 -17.64
CA ALA A 450 6.77 3.12 -18.59
C ALA A 450 7.05 2.74 -20.05
N ALA A 451 7.67 1.57 -20.29
CA ALA A 451 7.98 1.02 -21.61
C ALA A 451 6.75 0.56 -22.41
#